data_AF-A0A0D2GKE6-F1
#
_entry.id   AF-A0A0D2GKE6-F1
#
_cell.length_a   1.000
_cell.length_b   1.000
_cell.length_c   1.000
_cell.angle_alpha   90.00
_cell.angle_beta   90.00
_cell.angle_gamma   90.00
#
_symmetry.space_group_name_H-M   'P 1'
#
loop_
_entity.id
_entity.type
_entity.pdbx_description
1 polymer ?
#
loop_
_entity_poly.entity_id
_entity_poly.type
_entity_poly.pdbx_seq_one_letter_code
_entity_poly.pdbx_strand_id
1 'polypeptide(L)'
;MENFEPDRSPYYDVFWVESTGMPRNHVAIFVETHELGPKTGHNFQVSGNIQQGMYLNHRSGKKPEEDEQSPFCSKIFLGKVSRGVYNNGTFRQVCDQIEAPPKQFDGPKRLFPKQKLRRCGEWAEDAVEKLKSEGVLT
;
A
#
# COMPACT_ATOMS: atom_id res chain seq x y z
N MET A 1 -29.92 13.91 -2.22
CA MET A 1 -28.81 13.42 -3.04
C MET A 1 -27.77 14.51 -3.01
N GLU A 2 -26.65 14.31 -2.31
CA GLU A 2 -25.56 15.28 -2.35
C GLU A 2 -24.99 15.29 -3.77
N ASN A 3 -24.99 16.46 -4.39
CA ASN A 3 -24.33 16.68 -5.67
C ASN A 3 -22.82 16.58 -5.44
N PHE A 4 -22.26 15.39 -5.66
CA PHE A 4 -20.82 15.20 -5.61
C PHE A 4 -20.21 15.84 -6.86
N GLU A 5 -19.57 17.00 -6.70
CA GLU A 5 -18.71 17.51 -7.76
C GLU A 5 -17.53 16.56 -7.92
N PRO A 6 -17.18 16.16 -9.16
CA PRO A 6 -16.05 15.27 -9.37
C PRO A 6 -14.77 15.97 -8.90
N ASP A 7 -13.96 15.28 -8.10
CA ASP A 7 -12.64 15.77 -7.69
C ASP A 7 -11.84 16.15 -8.95
N ARG A 8 -11.45 17.42 -9.06
CA ARG A 8 -10.66 17.99 -10.18
C ARG A 8 -9.20 18.22 -9.79
N SER A 9 -8.77 17.74 -8.63
CA SER A 9 -7.38 17.87 -8.21
C SER A 9 -6.44 17.30 -9.28
N PRO A 10 -5.35 18.03 -9.63
CA PRO A 10 -4.31 17.51 -10.52
C PRO A 10 -3.43 16.44 -9.86
N TYR A 11 -3.60 16.21 -8.55
CA TYR A 11 -2.84 15.25 -7.76
C TYR A 11 -3.73 14.42 -6.85
N TYR A 12 -3.32 13.19 -6.57
CA TYR A 12 -3.86 12.39 -5.48
C TYR A 12 -2.91 12.41 -4.29
N ASP A 13 -3.49 12.45 -3.09
CA ASP A 13 -2.73 12.32 -1.86
C ASP A 13 -2.39 10.86 -1.60
N VAL A 14 -1.15 10.61 -1.19
CA VAL A 14 -0.63 9.28 -0.92
C VAL A 14 -0.31 9.19 0.57
N PHE A 15 -0.77 8.11 1.19
CA PHE A 15 -0.67 7.89 2.63
C PHE A 15 -0.05 6.53 2.95
N TRP A 16 0.70 6.49 4.03
CA TRP A 16 1.03 5.28 4.75
C TRP A 16 -0.12 4.96 5.69
N VAL A 17 -0.69 3.77 5.56
CA VAL A 17 -1.80 3.31 6.39
C VAL A 17 -1.36 2.09 7.16
N GLU A 18 -1.53 2.13 8.48
CA GLU A 18 -1.40 0.96 9.33
C GLU A 18 -2.77 0.45 9.75
N SER A 19 -2.93 -0.86 9.67
CA SER A 19 -4.05 -1.59 10.25
C SER A 19 -3.56 -2.66 11.23
N THR A 20 -4.44 -3.06 12.12
CA THR A 20 -4.13 -4.00 13.20
C THR A 20 -3.76 -5.34 12.59
N GLY A 21 -2.60 -5.85 12.99
CA GLY A 21 -2.07 -7.14 12.54
C GLY A 21 -1.35 -7.86 13.68
N MET A 22 -1.21 -9.17 13.54
CA MET A 22 -0.50 -10.01 14.50
C MET A 22 0.66 -10.74 13.80
N PRO A 23 1.89 -10.73 14.35
CA PRO A 23 2.32 -10.10 15.61
C PRO A 23 2.68 -8.61 15.49
N ARG A 24 2.55 -8.00 14.30
CA ARG A 24 2.80 -6.58 14.03
C ARG A 24 1.69 -6.06 13.13
N ASN A 25 1.47 -4.75 13.15
CA ASN A 25 0.56 -4.07 12.25
C ASN A 25 0.84 -4.41 10.78
N HIS A 26 -0.22 -4.45 10.00
CA HIS A 26 -0.16 -4.54 8.56
C HIS A 26 -0.05 -3.14 7.96
N VAL A 27 0.71 -3.01 6.88
CA VAL A 27 0.99 -1.72 6.22
C VAL A 27 0.49 -1.76 4.78
N ALA A 28 -0.15 -0.67 4.36
CA ALA A 28 -0.51 -0.39 2.99
C ALA A 28 -0.11 1.04 2.59
N ILE A 29 0.13 1.24 1.30
CA ILE A 29 0.21 2.56 0.67
C ILE A 29 -1.19 2.86 0.10
N PHE A 30 -1.84 3.90 0.61
CA PHE A 30 -3.18 4.29 0.20
C PHE A 30 -3.12 5.54 -0.69
N VAL A 31 -3.72 5.48 -1.88
CA VAL A 31 -3.87 6.64 -2.76
C VAL A 31 -5.32 7.11 -2.72
N GLU A 32 -5.55 8.31 -2.21
CA GLU A 32 -6.89 8.90 -2.04
C GLU A 32 -7.38 9.50 -3.36
N THR A 33 -8.12 8.71 -4.13
CA THR A 33 -8.56 9.06 -5.50
C THR A 33 -9.98 9.63 -5.58
N HIS A 34 -10.75 9.51 -4.50
CA HIS A 34 -12.15 9.93 -4.40
C HIS A 34 -13.14 9.27 -5.39
N GLU A 35 -12.73 8.22 -6.10
CA GLU A 35 -13.52 7.56 -7.16
C GLU A 35 -14.83 6.93 -6.68
N LEU A 36 -14.87 6.42 -5.45
CA LEU A 36 -16.06 5.83 -4.83
C LEU A 36 -16.72 6.78 -3.82
N GLY A 37 -16.37 8.06 -3.85
CA GLY A 37 -16.83 9.11 -2.93
C GLY A 37 -15.71 9.75 -2.12
N PRO A 38 -16.01 10.76 -1.28
CA PRO A 38 -15.01 11.49 -0.53
C PRO A 38 -14.08 10.58 0.28
N LYS A 39 -12.77 10.79 0.15
CA LYS A 39 -11.69 10.10 0.87
C LYS A 39 -11.54 8.60 0.60
N THR A 40 -12.19 8.12 -0.46
CA THR A 40 -12.01 6.74 -0.95
C THR A 40 -10.81 6.65 -1.87
N GLY A 41 -10.29 5.44 -2.08
CA GLY A 41 -9.01 5.30 -2.75
C GLY A 41 -8.60 3.86 -2.98
N HIS A 42 -7.34 3.66 -3.37
CA HIS A 42 -6.78 2.36 -3.67
C HIS A 42 -5.67 2.04 -2.68
N ASN A 43 -5.66 0.81 -2.16
CA ASN A 43 -4.60 0.26 -1.33
C ASN A 43 -3.62 -0.54 -2.18
N PHE A 44 -2.33 -0.26 -1.99
CA PHE A 44 -1.21 -1.03 -2.51
C PHE A 44 -0.50 -1.69 -1.33
N GLN A 45 -0.41 -3.02 -1.36
CA GLN A 45 0.07 -3.82 -0.23
C GLN A 45 0.50 -5.21 -0.68
N VAL A 46 1.16 -5.93 0.23
CA VAL A 46 1.32 -7.38 0.13
C VAL A 46 0.51 -8.08 1.20
N SER A 47 -0.15 -9.18 0.85
CA SER A 47 -0.93 -10.02 1.77
C SER A 47 -0.28 -11.40 1.90
N GLY A 48 -0.65 -12.16 2.93
CA GLY A 48 -0.05 -13.45 3.24
C GLY A 48 0.81 -13.39 4.49
N ASN A 49 1.76 -14.32 4.64
CA ASN A 49 2.60 -14.41 5.82
C ASN A 49 3.97 -15.00 5.52
N ILE A 50 4.93 -14.82 6.43
CA ILE A 50 6.31 -15.27 6.24
C ILE A 50 6.49 -16.81 6.19
N GLN A 51 5.47 -17.58 6.58
CA GLN A 51 5.49 -19.05 6.56
C GLN A 51 5.07 -19.63 5.21
N GLN A 52 4.16 -18.96 4.50
CA GLN A 52 3.65 -19.39 3.19
C GLN A 52 4.16 -18.51 2.04
N GLY A 53 4.75 -17.36 2.37
CA GLY A 53 5.03 -16.30 1.42
C GLY A 53 3.92 -15.27 1.38
N MET A 54 4.27 -14.12 0.83
CA MET A 54 3.36 -13.00 0.61
C MET A 54 3.18 -12.77 -0.90
N TYR A 55 2.10 -12.08 -1.27
CA TYR A 55 1.76 -11.76 -2.64
C TYR A 55 1.22 -10.34 -2.75
N LEU A 56 1.43 -9.69 -3.89
CA LEU A 56 0.88 -8.35 -4.18
C LEU A 56 -0.64 -8.40 -4.18
N ASN A 57 -1.28 -7.46 -3.48
CA ASN A 57 -2.73 -7.40 -3.35
C ASN A 57 -3.21 -5.95 -3.40
N HIS A 58 -3.38 -5.43 -4.62
CA HIS A 58 -3.90 -4.08 -4.82
C HIS A 58 -5.43 -4.11 -4.88
N ARG A 59 -6.09 -3.26 -4.10
CA ARG A 59 -7.56 -3.20 -4.07
C ARG A 59 -8.06 -1.76 -4.03
N SER A 60 -9.14 -1.49 -4.77
CA SER A 60 -9.99 -0.33 -4.49
C SER A 60 -10.67 -0.52 -3.14
N GLY A 61 -10.81 0.56 -2.36
CA GLY A 61 -11.35 0.48 -1.01
C GLY A 61 -12.19 1.69 -0.62
N LYS A 62 -12.90 1.50 0.51
CA LYS A 62 -13.48 2.60 1.27
C LYS A 62 -12.35 3.45 1.89
N LYS A 63 -12.72 4.47 2.66
CA LYS A 63 -11.78 5.19 3.52
C LYS A 63 -11.05 4.18 4.43
N PRO A 64 -9.74 4.30 4.66
CA PRO A 64 -9.01 3.39 5.56
C PRO A 64 -9.66 3.24 6.94
N GLU A 65 -10.25 4.32 7.46
CA GLU A 65 -10.92 4.38 8.77
C GLU A 65 -12.24 3.60 8.81
N GLU A 66 -12.81 3.28 7.65
CA GLU A 66 -14.11 2.59 7.48
C GLU A 66 -13.94 1.15 6.93
N ASP A 67 -12.71 0.65 6.81
CA ASP A 67 -12.41 -0.69 6.30
C ASP A 67 -12.55 -1.76 7.39
N GLU A 68 -13.71 -2.43 7.40
CA GLU A 68 -14.03 -3.51 8.35
C GLU A 68 -13.08 -4.72 8.25
N GLN A 69 -12.41 -4.93 7.11
CA GLN A 69 -11.49 -6.05 6.91
C GLN A 69 -10.08 -5.76 7.42
N SER A 70 -9.79 -4.50 7.78
CA SER A 70 -8.43 -4.05 8.11
C SER A 70 -8.52 -2.98 9.20
N PRO A 71 -8.71 -3.40 10.47
CA PRO A 71 -9.00 -2.47 11.57
C PRO A 71 -7.94 -1.37 11.66
N PHE A 72 -8.36 -0.15 11.38
CA PHE A 72 -7.48 1.02 11.26
C PHE A 72 -6.66 1.30 12.53
N CYS A 73 -5.38 1.65 12.35
CA CYS A 73 -4.51 2.13 13.44
C CYS A 73 -4.05 3.57 13.20
N SER A 74 -3.43 3.84 12.05
CA SER A 74 -2.88 5.16 11.75
C SER A 74 -2.84 5.46 10.25
N LYS A 75 -2.78 6.76 9.92
CA LYS A 75 -2.61 7.28 8.57
C LYS A 75 -1.62 8.43 8.59
N ILE A 76 -0.57 8.34 7.77
CA ILE A 76 0.49 9.35 7.68
C ILE A 76 0.62 9.78 6.23
N PHE A 77 0.61 11.09 5.98
CA PHE A 77 0.80 11.63 4.63
C PHE A 77 2.23 11.39 4.14
N LEU A 78 2.38 10.83 2.94
CA LEU A 78 3.67 10.51 2.33
C LEU A 78 4.09 11.48 1.24
N GLY A 79 3.12 12.13 0.58
CA GLY A 79 3.34 12.99 -0.57
C GLY A 79 2.17 12.95 -1.55
N LYS A 80 2.41 13.45 -2.76
CA LYS A 80 1.42 13.49 -3.84
C LYS A 80 1.91 12.73 -5.07
N VAL A 81 0.97 12.18 -5.83
CA VAL A 81 1.20 11.66 -7.19
C VAL A 81 0.36 12.45 -8.18
N SER A 82 0.92 12.83 -9.33
CA SER A 82 0.13 13.51 -10.35
C SER A 82 -0.95 12.56 -10.91
N ARG A 83 -2.14 13.11 -11.18
CA ARG A 83 -3.26 12.33 -11.69
C ARG A 83 -2.94 11.65 -13.02
N GLY A 84 -2.17 12.30 -13.89
CA GLY A 84 -1.73 11.71 -15.16
C GLY A 84 -0.84 10.48 -14.97
N VAL A 85 0.12 10.56 -14.04
CA VAL A 85 1.06 9.45 -13.69
C VAL A 85 0.36 8.35 -12.91
N TYR A 86 -0.67 8.66 -12.13
CA TYR A 86 -1.47 7.62 -11.51
C TYR A 86 -2.35 6.90 -12.54
N ASN A 87 -3.10 7.66 -13.35
CA ASN A 87 -4.08 7.13 -14.28
C ASN A 87 -3.47 6.36 -15.46
N ASN A 88 -2.23 6.68 -15.87
CA ASN A 88 -1.53 5.91 -16.89
C ASN A 88 -0.94 4.59 -16.36
N GLY A 89 -1.11 4.30 -15.06
CA GLY A 89 -0.68 3.06 -14.42
C GLY A 89 0.76 3.06 -13.91
N THR A 90 1.54 4.13 -14.09
CA THR A 90 2.94 4.19 -13.66
C THR A 90 3.08 3.92 -12.17
N PHE A 91 2.26 4.54 -11.31
CA PHE A 91 2.31 4.30 -9.86
C PHE A 91 2.24 2.80 -9.50
N ARG A 92 1.28 2.08 -10.10
CA ARG A 92 1.11 0.65 -9.90
C ARG A 92 2.31 -0.13 -10.44
N GLN A 93 2.79 0.19 -11.64
CA GLN A 93 3.93 -0.48 -12.25
C GLN A 93 5.18 -0.37 -11.37
N VAL A 94 5.41 0.77 -10.74
CA VAL A 94 6.53 0.95 -9.80
C VAL A 94 6.36 0.05 -8.56
N CYS A 95 5.17 0.04 -7.96
CA CYS A 95 4.88 -0.88 -6.84
C CYS A 95 5.07 -2.36 -7.22
N ASP A 96 4.66 -2.74 -8.44
CA ASP A 96 4.75 -4.13 -8.94
C ASP A 96 6.20 -4.57 -9.23
N GLN A 97 7.16 -3.63 -9.33
CA GLN A 97 8.59 -3.97 -9.44
C GLN A 97 9.20 -4.42 -8.10
N ILE A 98 8.56 -4.12 -6.97
CA ILE A 98 9.04 -4.55 -5.66
C ILE A 98 8.49 -5.94 -5.37
N GLU A 99 9.38 -6.94 -5.37
CA GLU A 99 9.02 -8.32 -5.11
C GLU A 99 8.35 -8.48 -3.74
N ALA A 100 7.21 -9.18 -3.73
CA ALA A 100 6.56 -9.57 -2.48
C ALA A 100 7.48 -10.50 -1.66
N PRO A 101 7.54 -10.36 -0.33
CA PRO A 101 8.37 -11.21 0.50
C PRO A 101 8.07 -12.71 0.28
N PRO A 102 9.08 -13.53 -0.06
CA PRO A 102 8.86 -14.96 -0.30
C PRO A 102 8.57 -15.72 1.01
N LYS A 103 8.28 -17.02 0.89
CA LYS A 103 8.30 -17.94 2.03
C LYS A 103 9.69 -17.89 2.68
N GLN A 104 9.75 -17.61 3.97
CA GLN A 104 11.00 -17.39 4.72
C GLN A 104 11.27 -18.46 5.79
N PHE A 105 10.29 -19.31 6.08
CA PHE A 105 10.38 -20.40 7.04
C PHE A 105 9.87 -21.70 6.44
N ASP A 106 10.42 -22.81 6.90
CA ASP A 106 9.89 -24.15 6.70
C ASP A 106 9.65 -24.79 8.07
N GLY A 107 8.40 -24.71 8.52
CA GLY A 107 8.05 -24.97 9.92
C GLY A 107 8.78 -24.01 10.87
N PRO A 108 9.56 -24.52 11.84
CA PRO A 108 10.36 -23.66 12.73
C PRO A 108 11.69 -23.20 12.11
N LYS A 109 12.11 -23.79 10.97
CA LYS A 109 13.43 -23.52 10.39
C LYS A 109 13.38 -22.29 9.49
N ARG A 110 14.30 -21.35 9.69
CA ARG A 110 14.48 -20.22 8.79
C ARG A 110 15.17 -20.64 7.50
N LEU A 111 14.58 -20.32 6.34
CA LEU A 111 15.14 -20.64 5.02
C LEU A 111 16.36 -19.76 4.69
N PHE A 112 16.29 -18.49 5.07
CA PHE A 112 17.35 -17.49 4.81
C PHE A 112 17.89 -16.90 6.12
N PRO A 113 18.69 -17.66 6.89
CA PRO A 113 19.07 -17.28 8.26
C PRO A 113 19.91 -16.01 8.34
N LYS A 114 20.67 -15.67 7.29
CA LYS A 114 21.55 -14.48 7.22
C LYS A 114 20.85 -13.22 6.70
N GLN A 115 19.66 -13.33 6.14
CA GLN A 115 18.91 -12.18 5.64
C GLN A 115 18.10 -11.57 6.80
N LYS A 116 17.53 -10.37 6.64
CA LYS A 116 16.51 -9.84 7.57
C LYS A 116 15.14 -10.45 7.24
N LEU A 117 14.23 -10.47 8.21
CA LEU A 117 12.86 -10.86 7.91
C LEU A 117 12.19 -9.73 7.15
N ARG A 118 11.48 -10.05 6.08
CA ARG A 118 10.70 -9.09 5.29
C ARG A 118 9.21 -9.40 5.40
N ARG A 119 8.41 -8.36 5.58
CA ARG A 119 6.95 -8.40 5.71
C ARG A 119 6.36 -7.27 4.86
N CYS A 120 5.08 -6.96 5.09
CA CYS A 120 4.40 -5.85 4.44
C CYS A 120 5.04 -4.48 4.71
N GLY A 121 5.53 -4.23 5.92
CA GLY A 121 6.24 -2.99 6.24
C GLY A 121 7.50 -2.81 5.39
N GLU A 122 8.40 -3.81 5.37
CA GLU A 122 9.64 -3.75 4.58
C GLU A 122 9.38 -3.80 3.06
N TRP A 123 8.21 -4.24 2.61
CA TRP A 123 7.81 -4.09 1.21
C TRP A 123 7.32 -2.66 0.92
N ALA A 124 6.52 -2.09 1.82
CA ALA A 124 5.99 -0.74 1.66
C ALA A 124 7.09 0.33 1.74
N GLU A 125 8.10 0.15 2.61
CA GLU A 125 9.29 1.02 2.67
C GLU A 125 10.01 1.06 1.31
N ASP A 126 10.36 -0.11 0.77
CA ASP A 126 11.03 -0.22 -0.53
C ASP A 126 10.18 0.38 -1.67
N ALA A 127 8.87 0.17 -1.66
CA ALA A 127 7.96 0.73 -2.64
C ALA A 127 7.88 2.26 -2.56
N VAL A 128 7.78 2.82 -1.35
CA VAL A 128 7.81 4.28 -1.14
C VAL A 128 9.14 4.88 -1.57
N GLU A 129 10.27 4.24 -1.24
CA GLU A 129 11.59 4.69 -1.67
C GLU A 129 11.70 4.70 -3.19
N LYS A 130 11.26 3.61 -3.84
CA LYS A 130 11.28 3.50 -5.30
C LYS A 130 10.40 4.57 -5.96
N LEU A 131 9.17 4.76 -5.49
CA LEU A 131 8.25 5.80 -5.98
C LEU A 131 8.85 7.20 -5.87
N LYS A 132 9.56 7.50 -4.77
CA LYS A 132 10.26 8.77 -4.59
C LYS A 132 11.45 8.90 -5.53
N SER A 133 12.27 7.85 -5.66
CA SER A 133 13.46 7.85 -6.51
C SER A 133 13.13 8.05 -8.00
N GLU A 134 11.96 7.59 -8.44
CA GLU A 134 11.47 7.76 -9.82
C GLU A 134 10.67 9.06 -10.03
N GLY A 135 10.52 9.89 -9.00
CA GLY A 135 9.76 11.13 -9.07
C GLY A 135 8.25 10.94 -9.24
N VAL A 136 7.74 9.73 -8.99
CA VAL A 136 6.31 9.41 -9.04
C VAL A 136 5.60 9.95 -7.79
N LEU A 137 6.27 9.86 -6.63
CA LEU A 137 5.81 10.41 -5.36
C LEU A 137 6.69 11.61 -4.97
N THR A 138 6.06 12.78 -4.83
CA THR A 138 6.72 14.06 -4.48
C THR A 138 6.23 14.62 -3.16
#